data_AF-A0A1B8UJD8-F1
#
_entry.id   AF-A0A1B8UJD8-F1
#
_cell.length_a   1.000
_cell.length_b   1.000
_cell.length_c   1.000
_cell.angle_alpha   90.00
_cell.angle_beta   90.00
_cell.angle_gamma   90.00
#
_symmetry.space_group_name_H-M   'P 1'
#
loop_
_entity.id
_entity.type
_entity.pdbx_description
1 polymer ?
#
loop_
_entity_poly.entity_id
_entity_poly.type
_entity_poly.pdbx_seq_one_letter_code
_entity_poly.pdbx_strand_id
1 'polypeptide(L)'
;MGASINVGLIYCNELDVFSKRLYSIMDFLVSSQGEILSMKYALDEDALNWVETGTCRSVDSNLINELLQNYFAEISINTGSLFVNSKNICISVEKNEGHHSGVIISFQESEIIVDYSIEELDSATDFMVDFIKQVYQIAPFDFAFCDHEAEIIYPLNGVEYSIMIYPTSVASDILVEKSNWHLNGLTKRY
;
A
#
# COMPACT_ATOMS: atom_id res chain seq x y z
N MET A 1 -5.28 19.08 -1.32
CA MET A 1 -4.97 17.65 -1.18
C MET A 1 -5.16 17.33 0.28
N GLY A 2 -5.96 16.30 0.58
CA GLY A 2 -6.19 15.85 1.95
C GLY A 2 -5.06 14.94 2.40
N ALA A 3 -4.89 14.79 3.70
CA ALA A 3 -3.97 13.82 4.30
C ALA A 3 -4.32 12.38 3.88
N SER A 4 -3.34 11.49 3.93
CA SER A 4 -3.51 10.07 3.61
C SER A 4 -3.01 9.18 4.74
N ILE A 5 -3.63 8.00 4.86
CA ILE A 5 -3.10 6.90 5.63
C ILE A 5 -2.46 5.93 4.64
N ASN A 6 -1.15 5.73 4.79
CA ASN A 6 -0.35 4.98 3.85
C ASN A 6 0.04 3.63 4.45
N VAL A 7 -0.15 2.57 3.66
CA VAL A 7 0.34 1.22 3.95
C VAL A 7 1.54 0.94 3.06
N GLY A 8 2.72 0.80 3.64
CA GLY A 8 3.91 0.34 2.93
C GLY A 8 4.06 -1.18 3.04
N LEU A 9 4.24 -1.86 1.91
CA LEU A 9 4.52 -3.29 1.81
C LEU A 9 5.92 -3.48 1.23
N ILE A 10 6.82 -4.13 1.96
CA ILE A 10 8.21 -4.28 1.56
C ILE A 10 8.53 -5.72 1.17
N TYR A 11 9.26 -5.86 0.07
CA TYR A 11 9.67 -7.13 -0.52
C TYR A 11 11.19 -7.16 -0.75
N CYS A 12 11.84 -8.18 -0.19
CA CYS A 12 13.27 -8.48 -0.29
C CYS A 12 13.51 -9.62 -1.29
N ASN A 13 12.85 -9.56 -2.45
CA ASN A 13 12.80 -10.66 -3.41
C ASN A 13 13.24 -10.20 -4.81
N GLU A 14 13.51 -11.18 -5.66
CA GLU A 14 13.72 -10.96 -7.10
C GLU A 14 12.51 -10.28 -7.76
N LEU A 15 12.78 -9.46 -8.78
CA LEU A 15 11.76 -8.65 -9.46
C LEU A 15 10.62 -9.52 -10.04
N ASP A 16 10.91 -10.72 -10.52
CA ASP A 16 9.89 -11.67 -11.02
C ASP A 16 8.91 -12.13 -9.93
N VAL A 17 9.39 -12.28 -8.70
CA VAL A 17 8.55 -12.63 -7.55
C VAL A 17 7.71 -11.41 -7.18
N PHE A 18 8.34 -10.23 -7.09
CA PHE A 18 7.64 -8.97 -6.83
C PHE A 18 6.54 -8.68 -7.85
N SER A 19 6.80 -8.91 -9.14
CA SER A 19 5.82 -8.79 -10.23
C SER A 19 4.55 -9.62 -9.99
N LYS A 20 4.71 -10.88 -9.58
CA LYS A 20 3.57 -11.75 -9.24
C LYS A 20 2.82 -11.25 -8.00
N ARG A 21 3.53 -10.70 -7.02
CA ARG A 21 2.92 -10.12 -5.81
C ARG A 21 2.11 -8.87 -6.13
N LEU A 22 2.68 -7.96 -6.93
CA LEU A 22 1.99 -6.76 -7.39
C LEU A 22 0.74 -7.12 -8.21
N TYR A 23 0.85 -8.10 -9.12
CA TYR A 23 -0.32 -8.63 -9.84
C TYR A 23 -1.41 -9.08 -8.87
N SER A 24 -1.09 -9.92 -7.87
CA SER A 24 -2.07 -10.40 -6.90
C SER A 24 -2.73 -9.27 -6.11
N ILE A 25 -1.95 -8.26 -5.69
CA ILE A 25 -2.48 -7.09 -4.98
C ILE A 25 -3.47 -6.33 -5.87
N MET A 26 -3.07 -6.01 -7.11
CA MET A 26 -3.92 -5.27 -8.02
C MET A 26 -5.19 -6.05 -8.38
N ASP A 27 -5.07 -7.35 -8.65
CA ASP A 27 -6.20 -8.24 -8.95
C ASP A 27 -7.19 -8.30 -7.78
N PHE A 28 -6.69 -8.42 -6.56
CA PHE A 28 -7.51 -8.36 -5.35
C PHE A 28 -8.27 -7.04 -5.23
N LEU A 29 -7.60 -5.90 -5.46
CA LEU A 29 -8.21 -4.58 -5.32
C LEU A 29 -9.29 -4.29 -6.38
N VAL A 30 -9.23 -4.92 -7.55
CA VAL A 30 -10.26 -4.79 -8.59
C VAL A 30 -11.32 -5.91 -8.57
N SER A 31 -11.10 -6.98 -7.81
CA SER A 31 -11.95 -8.18 -7.81
C SER A 31 -13.43 -7.93 -7.47
N SER A 32 -13.73 -6.88 -6.69
CA SER A 32 -15.07 -6.57 -6.17
C SER A 32 -15.73 -5.42 -6.93
N GLN A 33 -15.86 -5.55 -8.25
CA GLN A 33 -16.36 -4.50 -9.16
C GLN A 33 -15.49 -3.23 -9.16
N GLY A 34 -14.21 -3.38 -8.79
CA GLY A 34 -13.26 -2.29 -8.86
C GLY A 34 -12.78 -2.05 -10.29
N GLU A 35 -12.16 -0.90 -10.52
CA GLU A 35 -11.56 -0.54 -11.80
C GLU A 35 -10.31 0.32 -11.61
N ILE A 36 -9.34 0.16 -12.49
CA ILE A 36 -8.18 1.05 -12.56
C ILE A 36 -8.63 2.31 -13.29
N LEU A 37 -8.65 3.43 -12.58
CA LEU A 37 -9.10 4.73 -13.12
C LEU A 37 -8.04 5.33 -14.04
N SER A 38 -6.79 5.31 -13.60
CA SER A 38 -5.62 5.74 -14.34
C SER A 38 -4.36 5.06 -13.82
N MET A 39 -3.35 4.99 -14.68
CA MET A 39 -1.99 4.64 -14.29
C MET A 39 -1.04 5.63 -14.90
N LYS A 40 0.03 5.95 -14.19
CA LYS A 40 1.13 6.71 -14.76
C LYS A 40 2.46 6.11 -14.32
N TYR A 41 3.46 6.22 -15.18
CA TYR A 41 4.81 5.79 -14.87
C TYR A 41 5.85 6.79 -15.39
N ALA A 42 6.92 6.95 -14.62
CA ALA A 42 8.00 7.89 -14.91
C ALA A 42 9.08 7.25 -15.78
N LEU A 43 9.42 7.92 -16.88
CA LEU A 43 10.45 7.47 -17.83
C LEU A 43 11.88 7.83 -17.37
N ASP A 44 12.01 8.64 -16.33
CA ASP A 44 13.28 9.15 -15.80
C ASP A 44 13.34 9.11 -14.27
N GLU A 45 14.58 9.12 -13.75
CA GLU A 45 14.90 9.08 -12.31
C GLU A 45 14.44 10.32 -11.54
N ASP A 46 14.28 11.45 -12.23
CA ASP A 46 13.84 12.71 -11.63
C ASP A 46 12.30 12.85 -11.60
N ALA A 47 11.58 11.85 -12.11
CA ALA A 47 10.13 11.82 -12.26
C ALA A 47 9.56 13.07 -12.98
N LEU A 48 10.26 13.56 -14.01
CA LEU A 48 9.84 14.74 -14.77
C LEU A 48 8.95 14.39 -15.97
N ASN A 49 9.15 13.21 -16.57
CA ASN A 49 8.38 12.76 -17.72
C ASN A 49 7.52 11.55 -17.36
N TRP A 50 6.21 11.77 -17.31
CA TRP A 50 5.22 10.74 -17.03
C TRP A 50 4.48 10.35 -18.30
N VAL A 51 4.26 9.04 -18.46
CA VAL A 51 3.28 8.52 -19.40
C VAL A 51 2.05 8.12 -18.60
N GLU A 52 0.88 8.59 -19.02
CA GLU A 52 -0.40 8.25 -18.40
C GLU A 52 -1.20 7.36 -19.34
N THR A 53 -1.72 6.27 -18.79
CA THR A 53 -2.62 5.34 -19.48
C THR A 53 -4.00 5.41 -18.83
N GLY A 54 -5.03 5.30 -19.67
CA GLY A 54 -6.42 5.47 -19.27
C GLY A 54 -6.99 4.30 -18.47
N THR A 55 -8.30 4.36 -18.26
CA THR A 55 -9.04 3.41 -17.44
C THR A 55 -8.95 1.98 -17.97
N CYS A 56 -8.70 1.02 -17.08
CA CYS A 56 -8.66 -0.40 -17.40
C CYS A 56 -9.48 -1.21 -16.38
N ARG A 57 -10.19 -2.23 -16.85
CA ARG A 57 -11.04 -3.11 -16.01
C ARG A 57 -10.38 -4.42 -15.62
N SER A 58 -9.19 -4.71 -16.15
CA SER A 58 -8.49 -5.96 -15.86
C SER A 58 -7.00 -5.72 -15.71
N VAL A 59 -6.41 -6.39 -14.72
CA VAL A 59 -4.96 -6.46 -14.55
C VAL A 59 -4.44 -7.57 -15.46
N ASP A 60 -3.42 -7.29 -16.26
CA ASP A 60 -2.71 -8.30 -17.03
C ASP A 60 -1.20 -8.19 -16.83
N SER A 61 -0.47 -9.20 -17.30
CA SER A 61 0.99 -9.24 -17.15
C SER A 61 1.72 -8.11 -17.89
N ASN A 62 1.17 -7.60 -19.00
CA ASN A 62 1.82 -6.54 -19.76
C ASN A 62 1.75 -5.23 -18.98
N LEU A 63 0.60 -4.93 -18.38
CA LEU A 63 0.40 -3.79 -17.51
C LEU A 63 1.38 -3.82 -16.33
N ILE A 64 1.51 -4.95 -15.64
CA ILE A 64 2.47 -5.09 -14.53
C ILE A 64 3.91 -4.87 -15.01
N ASN A 65 4.27 -5.40 -16.17
CA ASN A 65 5.60 -5.20 -16.73
C ASN A 65 5.89 -3.73 -17.06
N GLU A 66 4.91 -2.99 -17.59
CA GLU A 66 5.06 -1.55 -17.85
C GLU A 66 5.33 -0.77 -16.56
N LEU A 67 4.61 -1.07 -15.47
CA LEU A 67 4.83 -0.42 -14.18
C LEU A 67 6.23 -0.72 -13.62
N LEU A 68 6.73 -1.94 -13.81
CA LEU A 68 8.00 -2.38 -13.23
C LEU A 68 9.24 -2.07 -14.09
N GLN A 69 9.09 -1.81 -15.38
CA GLN A 69 10.21 -1.45 -16.26
C GLN A 69 10.63 0.03 -16.10
N ASN A 70 9.75 0.87 -15.56
CA ASN A 70 9.95 2.32 -15.45
C ASN A 70 10.32 2.74 -14.02
N TYR A 71 10.86 3.94 -13.81
CA TYR A 71 11.48 4.30 -12.53
C TYR A 71 10.49 4.37 -11.37
N PHE A 72 9.36 5.05 -11.60
CA PHE A 72 8.26 5.17 -10.65
C PHE A 72 6.96 4.81 -11.34
N ALA A 73 5.98 4.34 -10.56
CA ALA A 73 4.64 4.12 -11.04
C ALA A 73 3.61 4.50 -9.98
N GLU A 74 2.50 5.08 -10.44
CA GLU A 74 1.32 5.39 -9.64
C GLU A 74 0.07 4.86 -10.32
N ILE A 75 -0.81 4.21 -9.55
CA ILE A 75 -2.06 3.65 -10.03
C ILE A 75 -3.20 4.19 -9.17
N SER A 76 -4.21 4.79 -9.80
CA SER A 76 -5.46 5.15 -9.13
C SER A 76 -6.49 4.05 -9.35
N ILE A 77 -7.01 3.48 -8.27
CA ILE A 77 -7.97 2.37 -8.30
C ILE A 77 -9.26 2.80 -7.61
N ASN A 78 -10.39 2.53 -8.26
CA ASN A 78 -11.66 2.42 -7.59
C ASN A 78 -11.82 1.00 -7.04
N THR A 79 -11.99 0.84 -5.73
CA THR A 79 -12.06 -0.48 -5.06
C THR A 79 -13.43 -1.14 -5.18
N GLY A 80 -14.40 -0.48 -5.85
CA GLY A 80 -15.75 -0.98 -6.03
C GLY A 80 -16.48 -1.17 -4.70
N SER A 81 -16.88 -2.40 -4.42
CA SER A 81 -17.52 -2.80 -3.16
C SER A 81 -16.57 -3.48 -2.17
N LEU A 82 -15.25 -3.49 -2.43
CA LEU A 82 -14.28 -4.14 -1.55
C LEU A 82 -14.24 -3.48 -0.17
N PHE A 83 -14.30 -2.14 -0.13
CA PHE A 83 -14.37 -1.36 1.09
C PHE A 83 -15.65 -0.52 1.10
N VAL A 84 -16.30 -0.46 2.25
CA VAL A 84 -17.48 0.39 2.44
C VAL A 84 -17.08 1.87 2.46
N ASN A 85 -15.93 2.16 3.08
CA ASN A 85 -15.56 3.53 3.44
C ASN A 85 -14.52 4.15 2.50
N SER A 86 -13.64 3.36 1.86
CA SER A 86 -12.65 3.90 0.92
C SER A 86 -12.82 3.37 -0.49
N LYS A 87 -13.33 4.26 -1.37
CA LYS A 87 -13.65 3.89 -2.74
C LYS A 87 -12.52 4.13 -3.70
N ASN A 88 -11.63 5.08 -3.41
CA ASN A 88 -10.51 5.40 -4.28
C ASN A 88 -9.21 5.31 -3.50
N ILE A 89 -8.30 4.47 -3.98
CA ILE A 89 -6.97 4.31 -3.41
C ILE A 89 -5.92 4.61 -4.47
N CYS A 90 -4.77 5.11 -4.03
CA CYS A 90 -3.61 5.27 -4.88
C CYS A 90 -2.56 4.22 -4.51
N ILE A 91 -1.96 3.58 -5.50
CA ILE A 91 -0.82 2.69 -5.32
C ILE A 91 0.41 3.36 -5.91
N SER A 92 1.46 3.52 -5.13
CA SER A 92 2.79 3.90 -5.62
C SER A 92 3.71 2.69 -5.56
N VAL A 93 4.49 2.47 -6.62
CA VAL A 93 5.48 1.39 -6.70
C VAL A 93 6.87 1.98 -6.67
N GLU A 94 7.67 1.54 -5.71
CA GLU A 94 9.05 1.99 -5.50
C GLU A 94 10.02 0.82 -5.66
N LYS A 95 11.10 1.05 -6.39
CA LYS A 95 12.15 0.06 -6.63
C LYS A 95 13.49 0.66 -6.22
N ASN A 96 14.25 -0.06 -5.41
CA ASN A 96 15.60 0.34 -5.04
C ASN A 96 16.64 -0.59 -5.67
N GLU A 97 17.74 -0.01 -6.15
CA GLU A 97 18.93 -0.72 -6.63
C GLU A 97 19.66 -1.41 -5.46
N GLY A 98 19.07 -2.49 -4.94
CA GLY A 98 19.60 -3.16 -3.75
C GLY A 98 18.74 -4.31 -3.22
N HIS A 99 17.94 -4.94 -4.10
CA HIS A 99 17.03 -6.07 -3.82
C HIS A 99 15.79 -5.77 -2.97
N HIS A 100 15.48 -4.50 -2.72
CA HIS A 100 14.25 -4.12 -2.02
C HIS A 100 13.31 -3.42 -3.00
N SER A 101 12.09 -3.94 -3.11
CA SER A 101 10.99 -3.31 -3.82
C SER A 101 9.85 -3.08 -2.84
N GLY A 102 9.04 -2.06 -3.08
CA GLY A 102 7.95 -1.72 -2.20
C GLY A 102 6.74 -1.17 -2.92
N VAL A 103 5.61 -1.28 -2.22
CA VAL A 103 4.33 -0.77 -2.67
C VAL A 103 3.76 0.06 -1.54
N ILE A 104 3.37 1.30 -1.84
CA ILE A 104 2.59 2.14 -0.93
C ILE A 104 1.15 2.14 -1.42
N ILE A 105 0.23 1.74 -0.55
CA ILE A 105 -1.22 1.84 -0.79
C ILE A 105 -1.74 2.99 0.07
N SER A 106 -2.18 4.06 -0.57
CA SER A 106 -2.61 5.30 0.06
C SER A 106 -4.12 5.38 0.08
N PHE A 107 -4.67 5.55 1.28
CA PHE A 107 -6.08 5.78 1.54
C PHE A 107 -6.27 7.25 1.92
N GLN A 108 -7.35 7.88 1.46
CA GLN A 108 -7.66 9.23 1.93
C GLN A 108 -8.02 9.20 3.41
N GLU A 109 -7.35 10.00 4.24
CA GLU A 109 -7.53 9.95 5.71
C GLU A 109 -8.99 10.12 6.10
N SER A 110 -9.68 11.09 5.52
CA SER A 110 -11.09 11.38 5.83
C SER A 110 -12.06 10.26 5.44
N GLU A 111 -11.63 9.29 4.63
CA GLU A 111 -12.41 8.08 4.32
C GLU A 111 -12.21 6.97 5.37
N ILE A 112 -11.09 7.01 6.10
CA ILE A 112 -10.72 5.99 7.09
C ILE A 112 -10.98 6.46 8.53
N ILE A 113 -10.78 7.75 8.79
CA ILE A 113 -10.87 8.39 10.10
C ILE A 113 -11.91 9.51 10.00
N VAL A 114 -13.13 9.26 10.48
CA VAL A 114 -14.22 10.25 10.42
C VAL A 114 -14.00 11.39 11.43
N ASP A 115 -13.49 11.05 12.62
CA ASP A 115 -13.07 11.98 13.65
C ASP A 115 -11.90 11.40 14.47
N TYR A 116 -11.33 12.20 15.38
CA TYR A 116 -10.18 11.81 16.19
C TYR A 116 -10.56 11.31 17.60
N SER A 117 -11.77 10.78 17.77
CA SER A 117 -12.11 10.03 18.98
C SER A 117 -11.28 8.74 19.06
N ILE A 118 -11.03 8.25 20.27
CA ILE A 118 -10.24 7.03 20.48
C ILE A 118 -10.92 5.82 19.83
N GLU A 119 -12.25 5.73 19.94
CA GLU A 119 -13.04 4.64 19.35
C GLU A 119 -12.90 4.58 17.82
N GLU A 120 -12.92 5.74 17.16
CA GLU A 120 -12.74 5.83 15.71
C GLU A 120 -11.30 5.51 15.30
N LEU A 121 -10.30 6.03 16.03
CA LEU A 121 -8.89 5.76 15.77
C LEU A 121 -8.52 4.27 15.96
N ASP A 122 -9.13 3.61 16.93
CA ASP A 122 -8.99 2.16 17.13
C ASP A 122 -9.69 1.37 16.02
N SER A 123 -10.90 1.78 15.64
CA SER A 123 -11.64 1.17 14.52
C SER A 123 -10.88 1.28 13.20
N ALA A 124 -10.30 2.45 12.92
CA ALA A 124 -9.42 2.68 11.78
C ALA A 124 -8.17 1.80 11.85
N THR A 125 -7.53 1.71 13.03
CA THR A 125 -6.36 0.85 13.25
C THR A 125 -6.68 -0.61 12.91
N ASP A 126 -7.81 -1.12 13.39
CA ASP A 126 -8.21 -2.51 13.18
C ASP A 126 -8.60 -2.77 11.72
N PHE A 127 -9.28 -1.82 11.06
CA PHE A 127 -9.54 -1.87 9.61
C PHE A 127 -8.23 -2.00 8.80
N MET A 128 -7.23 -1.16 9.10
CA MET A 128 -5.94 -1.20 8.40
C MET A 128 -5.20 -2.52 8.64
N VAL A 129 -5.22 -3.03 9.87
CA VAL A 129 -4.60 -4.33 10.21
C VAL A 129 -5.28 -5.47 9.46
N ASP A 130 -6.61 -5.49 9.40
CA ASP A 130 -7.36 -6.52 8.70
C ASP A 130 -7.19 -6.46 7.19
N PHE A 131 -7.05 -5.25 6.63
CA PHE A 131 -6.65 -5.07 5.23
C PHE A 131 -5.27 -5.67 4.97
N ILE A 132 -4.26 -5.32 5.78
CA ILE A 132 -2.88 -5.80 5.61
C ILE A 132 -2.82 -7.33 5.76
N LYS A 133 -3.59 -7.92 6.69
CA LYS A 133 -3.73 -9.38 6.82
C LYS A 133 -4.26 -10.02 5.54
N GLN A 134 -5.30 -9.47 4.94
CA GLN A 134 -5.88 -10.00 3.70
C GLN A 134 -4.87 -9.92 2.56
N VAL A 135 -4.15 -8.80 2.43
CA VAL A 135 -3.07 -8.65 1.45
C VAL A 135 -1.95 -9.67 1.70
N TYR A 136 -1.56 -9.91 2.94
CA TYR A 136 -0.54 -10.91 3.27
C TYR A 136 -0.92 -12.32 2.81
N GLN A 137 -2.20 -12.71 2.84
CA GLN A 137 -2.63 -14.04 2.39
C GLN A 137 -2.45 -14.25 0.88
N ILE A 138 -2.54 -13.19 0.08
CA ILE A 138 -2.44 -13.27 -1.40
C ILE A 138 -1.06 -12.86 -1.93
N ALA A 139 -0.38 -11.98 -1.20
CA ALA A 139 0.91 -11.40 -1.58
C ALA A 139 1.84 -11.23 -0.37
N PRO A 140 2.31 -12.35 0.24
CA PRO A 140 3.25 -12.33 1.36
C PRO A 140 4.44 -11.38 1.14
N PHE A 141 4.60 -10.46 2.08
CA PHE A 141 5.66 -9.44 2.16
C PHE A 141 6.66 -9.79 3.29
N ASP A 142 7.81 -9.12 3.30
CA ASP A 142 8.84 -9.30 4.32
C ASP A 142 8.55 -8.49 5.59
N PHE A 143 8.00 -7.29 5.43
CA PHE A 143 7.31 -6.55 6.49
C PHE A 143 6.37 -5.51 5.87
N ALA A 144 5.47 -4.99 6.68
CA ALA A 144 4.59 -3.90 6.31
C ALA A 144 4.53 -2.84 7.42
N PHE A 145 4.19 -1.62 7.04
CA PHE A 145 3.94 -0.52 7.97
C PHE A 145 2.68 0.24 7.58
N CYS A 146 2.10 0.95 8.53
CA CYS A 146 0.98 1.85 8.28
C CYS A 146 1.11 3.10 9.15
N ASP A 147 1.05 4.28 8.53
CA ASP A 147 1.07 5.57 9.23
C ASP A 147 0.49 6.71 8.39
N HIS A 148 0.29 7.87 9.01
CA HIS A 148 -0.08 9.12 8.36
C HIS A 148 1.02 9.56 7.38
N GLU A 149 0.67 9.68 6.10
CA GLU A 149 1.55 10.14 5.02
C GLU A 149 2.90 9.40 4.97
N ALA A 150 2.91 8.13 5.36
CA ALA A 150 4.12 7.32 5.41
C ALA A 150 4.74 7.10 4.02
N GLU A 151 6.06 7.20 3.93
CA GLU A 151 6.86 6.91 2.74
C GLU A 151 7.82 5.76 3.01
N ILE A 152 8.31 5.10 1.95
CA ILE A 152 9.34 4.07 2.09
C ILE A 152 10.71 4.76 2.17
N ILE A 153 11.31 4.77 3.36
CA ILE A 153 12.61 5.40 3.58
C ILE A 153 13.71 4.34 3.57
N TYR A 154 14.68 4.50 2.66
CA TYR A 154 15.87 3.65 2.60
C TYR A 154 17.09 4.33 3.25
N PRO A 155 17.94 3.61 4.01
CA PRO A 155 17.77 2.22 4.43
C PRO A 155 16.60 2.07 5.41
N LEU A 156 15.97 0.90 5.43
CA LEU A 156 14.70 0.60 6.12
C LEU A 156 14.81 0.56 7.66
N ASN A 157 15.80 1.22 8.24
CA ASN A 157 16.18 1.08 9.65
C ASN A 157 15.81 2.35 10.41
N GLY A 158 15.22 2.20 11.60
CA GLY A 158 15.08 3.29 12.57
C GLY A 158 13.90 4.24 12.34
N VAL A 159 12.95 3.87 11.48
CA VAL A 159 11.67 4.58 11.34
C VAL A 159 10.64 3.89 12.22
N GLU A 160 10.05 4.64 13.14
CA GLU A 160 8.90 4.20 13.92
C GLU A 160 7.63 4.61 13.18
N TYR A 161 6.77 3.63 12.88
CA TYR A 161 5.45 3.87 12.28
C TYR A 161 4.35 3.54 13.30
N SER A 162 3.16 4.12 13.12
CA SER A 162 1.96 3.85 13.92
C SER A 162 1.66 2.34 14.08
N ILE A 163 1.87 1.58 13.00
CA ILE A 163 1.71 0.12 12.97
C ILE A 163 2.87 -0.48 12.18
N MET A 164 3.49 -1.51 12.75
CA MET A 164 4.46 -2.39 12.09
C MET A 164 3.93 -3.82 12.07
N ILE A 165 4.14 -4.51 10.96
CA ILE A 165 3.65 -5.88 10.76
C ILE A 165 4.77 -6.75 10.21
N TYR A 166 5.02 -7.87 10.88
CA TYR A 166 6.06 -8.83 10.54
C TYR A 166 5.49 -10.23 10.36
N PRO A 167 5.88 -10.97 9.32
CA PRO A 167 5.60 -12.41 9.23
C PRO A 167 6.10 -13.17 10.45
N THR A 168 5.33 -14.15 10.93
CA THR A 168 5.84 -15.09 11.95
C THR A 168 6.42 -16.35 11.28
N SER A 169 6.96 -17.26 12.09
CA SER A 169 7.44 -18.56 11.61
C SER A 169 6.31 -19.48 11.11
N VAL A 170 5.04 -19.13 11.36
CA VAL A 170 3.87 -19.85 10.86
C VAL A 170 3.42 -19.18 9.57
N ALA A 171 3.36 -19.95 8.49
CA ALA A 171 3.26 -19.48 7.09
C ALA A 171 1.97 -18.72 6.68
N SER A 172 1.18 -18.23 7.63
CA SER A 172 -0.05 -17.46 7.39
C SER A 172 -0.36 -16.48 8.54
N ASP A 173 0.55 -16.36 9.49
CA ASP A 173 0.37 -15.57 10.70
C ASP A 173 1.34 -14.40 10.71
N ILE A 174 0.90 -13.29 11.32
CA ILE A 174 1.63 -12.03 11.34
C ILE A 174 1.63 -11.47 12.76
N LEU A 175 2.78 -10.95 13.17
CA LEU A 175 2.92 -10.14 14.38
C LEU A 175 2.56 -8.70 14.04
N VAL A 176 1.66 -8.11 14.82
CA VAL A 176 1.28 -6.70 14.71
C VAL A 176 1.84 -5.96 15.91
N GLU A 177 2.74 -5.02 15.68
CA GLU A 177 3.29 -4.10 16.68
C GLU A 177 2.65 -2.73 16.49
N LYS A 178 2.03 -2.20 17.55
CA LYS A 178 1.41 -0.88 17.58
C LYS A 178 2.34 0.06 18.35
N SER A 179 2.69 1.21 17.77
CA SER A 179 3.49 2.23 18.47
C SER A 179 2.65 2.97 19.52
N ASN A 180 3.27 3.94 20.20
CA ASN A 180 2.61 4.77 21.21
C ASN A 180 1.65 5.83 20.64
N TRP A 181 1.45 5.91 19.33
CA TRP A 181 0.53 6.85 18.69
C TRP A 181 -0.40 6.15 17.69
N HIS A 182 -1.60 6.70 17.51
CA HIS A 182 -2.57 6.23 16.53
C HIS A 182 -2.21 6.71 15.12
N LEU A 183 -2.92 6.15 14.13
CA LEU A 183 -2.73 6.40 12.70
C LEU A 183 -2.76 7.86 12.27
N ASN A 184 -3.35 8.77 13.05
CA ASN A 184 -3.33 10.20 12.75
C ASN A 184 -1.99 10.88 13.07
N GLY A 185 -1.00 10.15 13.62
CA GLY A 185 0.33 10.67 13.98
C GLY A 185 0.33 11.67 15.15
N LEU A 186 -0.83 11.95 15.76
CA LEU A 186 -1.00 13.02 16.74
C LEU A 186 -1.46 12.49 18.11
N THR A 187 -2.37 11.52 18.12
CA THR A 187 -3.00 11.02 19.35
C THR A 187 -2.20 9.85 19.92
N LYS A 188 -1.92 9.88 21.23
CA LYS A 188 -1.18 8.81 21.92
C LYS A 188 -2.09 7.64 22.35
N ARG A 189 -1.56 6.42 22.30
CA ARG A 189 -2.14 5.21 22.91
C ARG A 189 -1.73 5.17 24.40
N TYR A 190 -2.70 5.17 25.31
CA TYR A 190 -2.47 5.15 26.77
C TYR A 190 -2.97 3.85 27.39
#